data_AF-A0A4Q6DXD1-F1
#
_entry.id   AF-A0A4Q6DXD1-F1
#
_cell.length_a   1.000
_cell.length_b   1.000
_cell.length_c   1.000
_cell.angle_alpha   90.00
_cell.angle_beta   90.00
_cell.angle_gamma   90.00
#
_symmetry.space_group_name_H-M   'P 1'
#
loop_
_entity.id
_entity.type
_entity.pdbx_description
1 polymer ?
#
loop_
_entity_poly.entity_id
_entity_poly.type
_entity_poly.pdbx_seq_one_letter_code
_entity_poly.pdbx_strand_id
1 'polypeptide(L)'
;MKRILSVPALLLLFFFAGFSPVKAQIQILTAYTNTPNGFIFGTPGPQYVLFSVYNSNTYPISLTEVRSFHAVDESVGTFTFSNNGATYSLLYSNTSLTGAPAGITTWPLVGNSNPITATSTGVIPVITGLDFSVPANTEYRFALVTNDSFALFGIRDPNTGLGDPPTPFTFTNGGVTLSSVYYSPSGKVQFGTYPQIPAPTAPETDTFGWNGGITYQRTGPTIVITNNFSCQGGDITLTANLPAV
;
A
#
# COMPACT_ATOMS: atom_id res chain seq x y z
N MET A 1 -34.43 -45.70 22.16
CA MET A 1 -34.60 -45.40 20.72
C MET A 1 -33.32 -44.75 20.20
N LYS A 2 -32.52 -45.46 19.38
CA LYS A 2 -31.28 -44.93 18.80
C LYS A 2 -31.62 -44.13 17.54
N ARG A 3 -31.47 -42.80 17.57
CA ARG A 3 -31.66 -41.94 16.40
C ARG A 3 -30.39 -42.04 15.55
N ILE A 4 -30.46 -42.81 14.47
CA ILE A 4 -29.42 -42.87 13.44
C ILE A 4 -29.54 -41.57 12.65
N LEU A 5 -28.61 -40.63 12.83
CA LEU A 5 -28.49 -39.50 11.91
C LEU A 5 -28.24 -40.09 10.52
N SER A 6 -29.14 -39.80 9.58
CA SER A 6 -29.02 -40.28 8.22
C SER A 6 -27.79 -39.62 7.57
N VAL A 7 -26.92 -40.45 6.99
CA VAL A 7 -25.74 -40.05 6.19
C VAL A 7 -25.98 -38.86 5.23
N PRO A 8 -27.16 -38.69 4.58
CA PRO A 8 -27.44 -37.50 3.77
C PRO A 8 -27.47 -36.17 4.57
N ALA A 9 -27.85 -36.17 5.84
CA ALA A 9 -27.83 -34.96 6.68
C ALA A 9 -26.40 -34.52 7.04
N LEU A 10 -25.45 -35.46 7.13
CA LEU A 10 -24.04 -35.17 7.38
C LEU A 10 -23.36 -34.56 6.14
N LEU A 11 -23.70 -35.06 4.94
CA LEU A 11 -23.20 -34.55 3.65
C LEU A 11 -23.68 -33.12 3.36
N LEU A 12 -24.91 -32.77 3.74
CA LEU A 12 -25.41 -31.38 3.59
C LEU A 12 -24.64 -30.39 4.48
N LEU A 13 -24.24 -30.81 5.69
CA LEU A 13 -23.49 -29.94 6.62
C LEU A 13 -22.10 -29.57 6.06
N PHE A 14 -21.46 -30.47 5.32
CA PHE A 14 -20.18 -30.19 4.66
C PHE A 14 -20.29 -29.25 3.46
N PHE A 15 -21.44 -29.24 2.75
CA PHE A 15 -21.68 -28.30 1.66
C PHE A 15 -21.91 -26.85 2.13
N PHE A 16 -22.42 -26.65 3.36
CA PHE A 16 -22.67 -25.31 3.91
C PHE A 16 -21.55 -24.77 4.82
N ALA A 17 -20.69 -25.62 5.38
CA ALA A 17 -19.53 -25.18 6.17
C ALA A 17 -18.35 -24.68 5.31
N GLY A 18 -18.38 -24.88 3.98
CA GLY A 18 -17.24 -24.61 3.09
C GLY A 18 -17.17 -23.22 2.45
N PHE A 19 -18.19 -22.38 2.56
CA PHE A 19 -18.22 -21.06 1.90
C PHE A 19 -18.27 -19.91 2.90
N SER A 20 -17.25 -19.80 3.75
CA SER A 20 -16.91 -18.46 4.26
C SER A 20 -16.37 -17.67 3.07
N PRO A 21 -16.92 -16.50 2.72
CA PRO A 21 -16.36 -15.69 1.66
C PRO A 21 -14.97 -15.24 2.10
N VAL A 22 -13.94 -15.96 1.65
CA VAL A 22 -12.55 -15.54 1.80
C VAL A 22 -12.44 -14.24 1.02
N LYS A 23 -12.25 -13.12 1.73
CA LYS A 23 -11.90 -11.85 1.08
C LYS A 23 -10.56 -12.09 0.41
N ALA A 24 -10.56 -12.23 -0.91
CA ALA A 24 -9.33 -12.37 -1.66
C ALA A 24 -8.50 -11.09 -1.47
N GLN A 25 -7.37 -11.22 -0.78
CA GLN A 25 -6.37 -10.18 -0.71
C GLN A 25 -5.59 -10.17 -2.01
N ILE A 26 -5.50 -9.00 -2.62
CA ILE A 26 -4.74 -8.77 -3.85
C ILE A 26 -3.57 -7.87 -3.51
N GLN A 27 -2.40 -8.25 -3.99
CA GLN A 27 -1.17 -7.51 -3.78
C GLN A 27 -0.68 -6.94 -5.12
N ILE A 28 -0.18 -5.70 -5.06
CA ILE A 28 0.60 -5.07 -6.12
C ILE A 28 1.97 -4.73 -5.54
N LEU A 29 3.03 -5.26 -6.15
CA LEU A 29 4.42 -4.91 -5.86
C LEU A 29 4.99 -4.13 -7.04
N THR A 30 5.79 -3.11 -6.76
CA THR A 30 6.61 -2.48 -7.78
C THR A 30 7.73 -3.45 -8.17
N ALA A 31 7.80 -3.82 -9.45
CA ALA A 31 8.75 -4.80 -9.95
C ALA A 31 10.01 -4.11 -10.53
N TYR A 32 10.71 -3.31 -9.72
CA TYR A 32 11.99 -2.75 -10.15
C TYR A 32 13.09 -3.81 -10.01
N THR A 33 13.77 -4.11 -11.12
CA THR A 33 14.85 -5.11 -11.17
C THR A 33 16.23 -4.54 -10.85
N ASN A 34 16.33 -3.22 -10.69
CA ASN A 34 17.59 -2.53 -10.41
C ASN A 34 17.87 -2.53 -8.91
N THR A 35 19.13 -2.68 -8.51
CA THR A 35 19.58 -2.29 -7.17
C THR A 35 19.28 -0.81 -6.95
N PRO A 36 18.89 -0.38 -5.73
CA PRO A 36 18.64 1.04 -5.47
C PRO A 36 19.88 1.86 -5.86
N ASN A 37 19.68 2.85 -6.71
CA ASN A 37 20.73 3.68 -7.29
C ASN A 37 20.58 5.16 -6.92
N GLY A 38 19.60 5.48 -6.08
CA GLY A 38 19.43 6.75 -5.41
C GLY A 38 19.03 6.53 -3.96
N PHE A 39 19.35 7.49 -3.10
CA PHE A 39 18.95 7.48 -1.70
C PHE A 39 18.61 8.89 -1.29
N ILE A 40 17.55 9.04 -0.52
CA ILE A 40 17.34 10.28 0.22
C ILE A 40 18.09 10.08 1.53
N PHE A 41 19.31 10.62 1.62
CA PHE A 41 20.00 10.70 2.89
C PHE A 41 19.51 11.93 3.65
N GLY A 42 18.97 11.69 4.85
CA GLY A 42 18.46 12.73 5.71
C GLY A 42 19.52 13.17 6.69
N THR A 43 20.18 14.27 6.38
CA THR A 43 20.39 15.32 7.40
C THR A 43 19.08 15.55 8.17
N PRO A 44 19.14 15.88 9.47
CA PRO A 44 18.23 15.34 10.49
C PRO A 44 16.77 15.75 10.25
N GLY A 45 15.91 14.78 9.92
CA GLY A 45 14.47 14.98 9.83
C GLY A 45 13.74 13.80 9.18
N PRO A 46 12.45 13.59 9.50
CA PRO A 46 11.62 12.63 8.79
C PRO A 46 11.60 12.90 7.28
N GLN A 47 11.37 11.88 6.46
CA GLN A 47 11.33 11.96 4.99
C GLN A 47 10.01 11.42 4.46
N TYR A 48 9.67 11.69 3.20
CA TYR A 48 8.50 11.10 2.56
C TYR A 48 8.72 10.71 1.10
N VAL A 49 7.93 9.71 0.67
CA VAL A 49 7.74 9.31 -0.73
C VAL A 49 6.26 9.41 -1.09
N LEU A 50 5.95 9.81 -2.32
CA LEU A 50 4.59 9.87 -2.84
C LEU A 50 4.28 8.70 -3.78
N PHE A 51 3.06 8.20 -3.71
CA PHE A 51 2.49 7.27 -4.68
C PHE A 51 0.99 7.53 -4.84
N SER A 52 0.35 7.01 -5.88
CA SER A 52 -1.11 7.05 -6.02
C SER A 52 -1.72 5.67 -6.19
N VAL A 53 -2.98 5.56 -5.76
CA VAL A 53 -3.82 4.38 -5.95
C VAL A 53 -5.09 4.82 -6.64
N TYR A 54 -5.30 4.32 -7.86
CA TYR A 54 -6.54 4.49 -8.60
C TYR A 54 -7.34 3.18 -8.60
N ASN A 55 -8.59 3.24 -8.16
CA ASN A 55 -9.50 2.11 -8.18
C ASN A 55 -10.46 2.26 -9.37
N SER A 56 -10.26 1.48 -10.45
CA SER A 56 -11.15 1.47 -11.63
C SER A 56 -12.31 0.47 -11.51
N ASN A 57 -12.43 -0.22 -10.38
CA ASN A 57 -13.54 -1.14 -10.15
C ASN A 57 -14.87 -0.38 -9.95
N THR A 58 -15.97 -1.11 -10.06
CA THR A 58 -17.32 -0.64 -9.71
C THR A 58 -17.63 -0.75 -8.22
N TYR A 59 -16.66 -1.16 -7.39
CA TYR A 59 -16.80 -1.34 -5.95
C TYR A 59 -15.60 -0.73 -5.20
N PRO A 60 -15.78 -0.32 -3.92
CA PRO A 60 -14.68 0.14 -3.10
C PRO A 60 -13.69 -0.99 -2.78
N ILE A 61 -12.44 -0.62 -2.55
CA ILE A 61 -11.40 -1.50 -2.00
C ILE A 61 -10.97 -0.97 -0.63
N SER A 62 -10.49 -1.85 0.26
CA SER A 62 -9.84 -1.45 1.52
C SER A 62 -8.36 -1.78 1.40
N LEU A 63 -7.51 -0.76 1.58
CA LEU A 63 -6.07 -0.93 1.73
C LEU A 63 -5.81 -1.54 3.11
N THR A 64 -5.05 -2.63 3.13
CA THR A 64 -4.76 -3.43 4.34
C THR A 64 -3.29 -3.41 4.73
N GLU A 65 -2.41 -3.12 3.78
CA GLU A 65 -0.96 -3.12 3.97
C GLU A 65 -0.29 -2.16 2.99
N VAL A 66 0.76 -1.49 3.46
CA VAL A 66 1.75 -0.81 2.62
C VAL A 66 3.11 -1.46 2.85
N ARG A 67 3.81 -1.70 1.76
CA ARG A 67 5.16 -2.27 1.71
C ARG A 67 6.13 -1.26 1.17
N SER A 68 7.35 -1.24 1.69
CA SER A 68 8.42 -0.41 1.14
C SER A 68 9.70 -1.21 1.13
N PHE A 69 10.62 -0.86 0.23
CA PHE A 69 11.99 -1.31 0.33
C PHE A 69 12.57 -0.84 1.67
N HIS A 70 13.14 -1.78 2.41
CA HIS A 70 13.72 -1.58 3.72
C HIS A 70 15.12 -2.16 3.72
N ALA A 71 16.12 -1.33 3.97
CA ALA A 71 17.52 -1.73 3.96
C ALA A 71 17.93 -2.34 5.31
N VAL A 72 18.65 -3.46 5.26
CA VAL A 72 19.32 -4.07 6.40
C VAL A 72 20.80 -4.15 6.05
N ASP A 73 21.58 -3.21 6.58
CA ASP A 73 23.03 -3.13 6.37
C ASP A 73 23.44 -3.00 4.88
N GLU A 74 22.75 -2.14 4.13
CA GLU A 74 23.06 -1.86 2.72
C GLU A 74 24.22 -0.88 2.59
N SER A 75 25.06 -1.08 1.57
CA SER A 75 26.18 -0.20 1.26
C SER A 75 26.10 0.34 -0.16
N VAL A 76 26.20 1.66 -0.32
CA VAL A 76 26.34 2.32 -1.62
C VAL A 76 27.58 3.20 -1.62
N GLY A 77 28.57 2.79 -2.41
CA GLY A 77 29.90 3.37 -2.36
C GLY A 77 30.53 3.16 -0.98
N THR A 78 30.86 4.25 -0.30
CA THR A 78 31.44 4.23 1.05
C THR A 78 30.41 4.41 2.16
N PHE A 79 29.13 4.52 1.82
CA PHE A 79 28.06 4.78 2.78
C PHE A 79 27.34 3.48 3.11
N THR A 80 27.14 3.19 4.41
CA THR A 80 26.38 2.04 4.90
C THR A 80 25.21 2.52 5.74
N PHE A 81 24.04 1.91 5.56
CA PHE A 81 22.85 2.25 6.34
C PHE A 81 21.92 1.07 6.57
N SER A 82 21.06 1.25 7.57
CA SER A 82 20.01 0.33 7.95
C SER A 82 18.78 1.14 8.31
N ASN A 83 17.61 0.66 7.92
CA ASN A 83 16.33 1.26 8.30
C ASN A 83 15.73 0.58 9.55
N ASN A 84 16.45 -0.33 10.19
CA ASN A 84 15.99 -0.97 11.43
C ASN A 84 15.80 0.08 12.53
N GLY A 85 14.62 0.08 13.16
CA GLY A 85 14.17 1.08 14.12
C GLY A 85 13.36 2.22 13.49
N ALA A 86 13.30 2.30 12.16
CA ALA A 86 12.45 3.28 11.48
C ALA A 86 10.96 3.02 11.75
N THR A 87 10.22 4.11 11.91
CA THR A 87 8.75 4.12 11.92
C THR A 87 8.24 4.75 10.64
N TYR A 88 7.01 4.41 10.28
CA TYR A 88 6.35 4.88 9.07
C TYR A 88 4.96 5.42 9.41
N SER A 89 4.56 6.47 8.70
CA SER A 89 3.23 7.05 8.73
C SER A 89 2.68 7.15 7.32
N LEU A 90 1.42 6.80 7.12
CA LEU A 90 0.75 6.93 5.84
C LEU A 90 -0.27 8.06 5.92
N LEU A 91 -0.08 9.09 5.10
CA LEU A 91 -0.99 10.22 4.96
C LEU A 91 -1.65 10.16 3.57
N TYR A 92 -2.84 10.76 3.40
CA TYR A 92 -3.52 10.75 2.10
C TYR A 92 -4.10 12.10 1.69
N SER A 93 -4.32 12.27 0.39
CA SER A 93 -5.13 13.34 -0.17
C SER A 93 -5.97 12.84 -1.33
N ASN A 94 -7.21 13.31 -1.42
CA ASN A 94 -8.11 13.12 -2.55
C ASN A 94 -8.25 14.39 -3.42
N THR A 95 -7.58 15.49 -3.05
CA THR A 95 -7.64 16.78 -3.76
C THR A 95 -6.29 17.21 -4.29
N SER A 96 -5.20 16.94 -3.57
CA SER A 96 -3.84 17.12 -4.05
C SER A 96 -3.41 15.90 -4.87
N LEU A 97 -4.06 15.71 -6.01
CA LEU A 97 -3.79 14.58 -6.91
C LEU A 97 -2.69 14.89 -7.93
N THR A 98 -2.32 16.16 -8.13
CA THR A 98 -1.28 16.58 -9.08
C THR A 98 -0.31 17.63 -8.56
N GLY A 99 0.85 17.72 -9.21
CA GLY A 99 1.91 18.69 -8.88
C GLY A 99 2.54 18.48 -7.49
N ALA A 100 3.30 19.49 -7.04
CA ALA A 100 3.87 19.57 -5.69
C ALA A 100 2.81 19.33 -4.63
N PRO A 101 2.98 18.35 -3.72
CA PRO A 101 2.03 18.16 -2.64
C PRO A 101 2.10 19.40 -1.74
N ALA A 102 1.08 20.24 -1.76
CA ALA A 102 1.01 21.35 -0.81
C ALA A 102 0.51 20.82 0.54
N GLY A 103 1.22 21.13 1.62
CA GLY A 103 0.77 20.87 2.98
C GLY A 103 0.56 19.39 3.33
N ILE A 104 1.50 18.49 3.01
CA ILE A 104 1.47 17.08 3.47
C ILE A 104 1.20 16.98 4.98
N THR A 105 1.70 17.92 5.78
CA THR A 105 1.46 17.98 7.23
C THR A 105 -0.02 18.14 7.62
N THR A 106 -0.88 18.58 6.70
CA THR A 106 -2.33 18.71 6.91
C THR A 106 -3.12 17.56 6.29
N TRP A 107 -2.44 16.65 5.57
CA TRP A 107 -3.09 15.47 5.03
C TRP A 107 -3.54 14.55 6.15
N PRO A 108 -4.77 14.00 6.11
CA PRO A 108 -5.22 13.14 7.19
C PRO A 108 -4.40 11.84 7.26
N LEU A 109 -4.24 11.36 8.49
CA LEU A 109 -3.51 10.13 8.78
C LEU A 109 -4.37 8.91 8.46
N VAL A 110 -3.79 7.96 7.71
CA VAL A 110 -4.36 6.64 7.44
C VAL A 110 -3.93 5.63 8.50
N GLY A 111 -2.64 5.63 8.86
CA GLY A 111 -2.10 4.68 9.82
C GLY A 111 -0.61 4.89 10.07
N ASN A 112 -0.10 4.25 11.13
CA ASN A 112 1.30 4.30 11.53
C ASN A 112 1.85 2.88 11.76
N SER A 113 3.17 2.75 11.72
CA SER A 113 3.87 1.53 12.12
C SER A 113 4.44 1.65 13.54
N ASN A 114 4.67 0.49 14.15
CA ASN A 114 5.70 0.38 15.20
C ASN A 114 7.10 0.45 14.55
N PRO A 115 8.18 0.64 15.34
CA PRO A 115 9.54 0.51 14.83
C PRO A 115 9.73 -0.84 14.12
N ILE A 116 10.23 -0.80 12.89
CA ILE A 116 10.41 -1.99 12.06
C ILE A 116 11.75 -2.64 12.37
N THR A 117 11.78 -3.97 12.38
CA THR A 117 13.02 -4.76 12.43
C THR A 117 12.95 -5.84 11.37
N ALA A 118 13.93 -5.87 10.49
CA ALA A 118 14.08 -6.86 9.44
C ALA A 118 15.46 -7.51 9.51
N THR A 119 15.54 -8.76 9.05
CA THR A 119 16.77 -9.56 9.02
C THR A 119 17.44 -9.59 7.64
N SER A 120 16.77 -9.06 6.62
CA SER A 120 17.27 -9.01 5.25
C SER A 120 16.70 -7.79 4.52
N THR A 121 17.50 -7.20 3.65
CA THR A 121 17.04 -6.15 2.74
C THR A 121 15.97 -6.64 1.78
N GLY A 122 14.95 -5.84 1.55
CA GLY A 122 13.95 -6.10 0.51
C GLY A 122 12.67 -5.30 0.67
N VAL A 123 11.69 -5.57 -0.18
CA VAL A 123 10.35 -4.99 -0.07
C VAL A 123 9.55 -5.75 0.98
N ILE A 124 9.37 -5.13 2.14
CA ILE A 124 8.69 -5.72 3.29
C ILE A 124 7.46 -4.89 3.69
N PRO A 125 6.47 -5.48 4.41
CA PRO A 125 5.42 -4.71 5.06
C PRO A 125 6.01 -3.69 6.02
N VAL A 126 5.64 -2.43 5.83
CA VAL A 126 6.03 -1.33 6.74
C VAL A 126 4.83 -0.82 7.53
N ILE A 127 3.61 -0.96 7.01
CA ILE A 127 2.36 -0.69 7.74
C ILE A 127 1.38 -1.81 7.42
N THR A 128 0.79 -2.44 8.44
CA THR A 128 -0.18 -3.54 8.31
C THR A 128 -1.45 -3.23 9.10
N GLY A 129 -2.54 -3.95 8.84
CA GLY A 129 -3.80 -3.78 9.56
C GLY A 129 -4.51 -2.46 9.24
N LEU A 130 -4.24 -1.89 8.05
CA LEU A 130 -4.94 -0.71 7.57
C LEU A 130 -6.41 -1.04 7.30
N ASP A 131 -7.28 -0.05 7.47
CA ASP A 131 -8.67 -0.11 7.05
C ASP A 131 -9.07 1.20 6.35
N PHE A 132 -8.42 1.44 5.21
CA PHE A 132 -8.64 2.64 4.42
C PHE A 132 -9.39 2.32 3.14
N SER A 133 -10.61 2.85 3.01
CA SER A 133 -11.44 2.63 1.83
C SER A 133 -11.08 3.57 0.69
N VAL A 134 -10.76 3.03 -0.48
CA VAL A 134 -10.67 3.76 -1.75
C VAL A 134 -11.95 3.48 -2.55
N PRO A 135 -12.86 4.45 -2.69
CA PRO A 135 -14.10 4.28 -3.43
C PRO A 135 -13.89 3.86 -4.89
N ALA A 136 -14.95 3.29 -5.49
CA ALA A 136 -14.99 2.97 -6.91
C ALA A 136 -14.72 4.22 -7.78
N ASN A 137 -13.93 4.07 -8.84
CA ASN A 137 -13.56 5.13 -9.79
C ASN A 137 -12.91 6.37 -9.17
N THR A 138 -12.15 6.19 -8.08
CA THR A 138 -11.44 7.30 -7.42
C THR A 138 -9.95 7.07 -7.38
N GLU A 139 -9.19 8.17 -7.43
CA GLU A 139 -7.75 8.18 -7.20
C GLU A 139 -7.46 8.89 -5.88
N TYR A 140 -6.56 8.29 -5.10
CA TYR A 140 -6.01 8.89 -3.90
C TYR A 140 -4.50 8.98 -4.06
N ARG A 141 -3.92 10.08 -3.61
CA ARG A 141 -2.48 10.23 -3.46
C ARG A 141 -2.12 9.98 -2.02
N PHE A 142 -1.02 9.26 -1.79
CA PHE A 142 -0.51 8.94 -0.48
C PHE A 142 0.90 9.49 -0.31
N ALA A 143 1.22 9.86 0.93
CA ALA A 143 2.57 10.13 1.37
C ALA A 143 2.95 9.07 2.41
N LEU A 144 3.92 8.24 2.10
CA LEU A 144 4.56 7.36 3.08
C LEU A 144 5.72 8.14 3.68
N VAL A 145 5.54 8.55 4.93
CA VAL A 145 6.52 9.28 5.73
C VAL A 145 7.31 8.28 6.57
N THR A 146 8.61 8.48 6.72
CA THR A 146 9.45 7.73 7.65
C THR A 146 10.27 8.68 8.51
N ASN A 147 10.60 8.31 9.75
CA ASN A 147 11.51 9.08 10.59
C ASN A 147 13.00 8.87 10.25
N ASP A 148 13.28 8.09 9.21
CA ASP A 148 14.62 7.70 8.75
C ASP A 148 14.81 8.04 7.25
N SER A 149 15.67 7.30 6.56
CA SER A 149 16.00 7.44 5.14
C SER A 149 15.18 6.51 4.26
N PHE A 150 14.84 6.95 3.05
CA PHE A 150 14.30 6.08 1.99
C PHE A 150 15.38 5.68 0.97
N ALA A 151 15.35 4.40 0.57
CA ALA A 151 15.99 3.96 -0.66
C ALA A 151 15.10 4.29 -1.86
N LEU A 152 15.70 4.89 -2.89
CA LEU A 152 15.03 5.30 -4.11
C LEU A 152 15.53 4.50 -5.32
N PHE A 153 14.63 4.26 -6.26
CA PHE A 153 14.90 3.41 -7.42
C PHE A 153 14.66 4.21 -8.69
N GLY A 154 15.68 4.37 -9.54
CA GLY A 154 15.58 5.11 -10.79
C GLY A 154 16.57 4.59 -11.81
N ILE A 155 16.78 5.34 -12.87
CA ILE A 155 18.05 5.32 -13.60
C ILE A 155 18.76 6.62 -13.21
N ARG A 156 20.08 6.62 -13.11
CA ARG A 156 20.87 7.86 -13.04
C ARG A 156 21.73 7.85 -14.29
N ASP A 157 21.53 8.78 -15.21
CA ASP A 157 22.45 8.90 -16.35
C ASP A 157 23.79 9.43 -15.83
N PRO A 158 24.89 8.67 -15.97
CA PRO A 158 26.19 9.08 -15.47
C PRO A 158 26.79 10.27 -16.23
N ASN A 159 26.30 10.59 -17.44
CA ASN A 159 26.84 11.65 -18.30
C ASN A 159 26.08 12.97 -18.14
N THR A 160 24.78 12.91 -17.89
CA THR A 160 23.92 14.10 -17.80
C THR A 160 23.48 14.40 -16.38
N GLY A 161 23.59 13.42 -15.46
CA GLY A 161 22.98 13.51 -14.14
C GLY A 161 21.46 13.62 -14.19
N LEU A 162 20.82 13.22 -15.31
CA LEU A 162 19.37 13.14 -15.46
C LEU A 162 19.04 11.71 -15.90
N GLY A 163 18.43 10.91 -15.02
CA GLY A 163 17.92 9.62 -15.44
C GLY A 163 16.50 9.65 -15.99
N ASP A 164 16.20 8.69 -16.87
CA ASP A 164 14.81 8.34 -17.20
C ASP A 164 14.11 7.71 -15.98
N PRO A 165 12.80 7.95 -15.80
CA PRO A 165 12.06 7.41 -14.67
C PRO A 165 12.15 5.88 -14.71
N PRO A 166 12.17 5.22 -13.55
CA PRO A 166 12.16 3.78 -13.53
C PRO A 166 10.89 3.31 -14.26
N THR A 167 11.07 2.53 -15.32
CA THR A 167 9.96 1.92 -16.06
C THR A 167 9.89 0.44 -15.69
N PRO A 168 8.68 -0.10 -15.46
CA PRO A 168 7.39 0.60 -15.39
C PRO A 168 7.21 1.39 -14.08
N PHE A 169 6.51 2.52 -14.11
CA PHE A 169 6.13 3.32 -12.92
C PHE A 169 4.65 3.20 -12.54
N THR A 170 3.92 2.37 -13.28
CA THR A 170 2.52 2.02 -13.02
C THR A 170 2.39 0.50 -12.99
N PHE A 171 1.65 0.00 -12.02
CA PHE A 171 1.45 -1.42 -11.77
C PHE A 171 -0.02 -1.66 -11.52
N THR A 172 -0.63 -2.57 -12.30
CA THR A 172 -2.08 -2.81 -12.24
C THR A 172 -2.35 -4.27 -11.89
N ASN A 173 -3.30 -4.49 -10.98
CA ASN A 173 -3.86 -5.81 -10.68
C ASN A 173 -5.28 -5.62 -10.16
N GLY A 174 -6.22 -6.54 -10.45
CA GLY A 174 -7.57 -6.53 -9.87
C GLY A 174 -8.37 -5.23 -10.01
N GLY A 175 -8.19 -4.48 -11.10
CA GLY A 175 -8.86 -3.18 -11.31
C GLY A 175 -8.31 -2.05 -10.44
N VAL A 176 -7.12 -2.21 -9.87
CA VAL A 176 -6.41 -1.21 -9.08
C VAL A 176 -5.08 -0.90 -9.75
N THR A 177 -4.79 0.38 -9.92
CA THR A 177 -3.52 0.86 -10.45
C THR A 177 -2.75 1.56 -9.34
N LEU A 178 -1.52 1.10 -9.11
CA LEU A 178 -0.52 1.72 -8.26
C LEU A 178 0.46 2.51 -9.13
N SER A 179 0.58 3.81 -8.90
CA SER A 179 1.60 4.65 -9.55
C SER A 179 2.70 4.97 -8.55
N SER A 180 3.89 4.45 -8.80
CA SER A 180 5.07 4.52 -7.91
C SER A 180 5.97 5.74 -8.15
N VAL A 181 5.72 6.46 -9.25
CA VAL A 181 6.32 7.75 -9.54
C VAL A 181 5.19 8.77 -9.57
N TYR A 182 5.25 9.77 -8.69
CA TYR A 182 4.39 10.93 -8.86
C TYR A 182 5.06 11.93 -9.80
N TYR A 183 4.60 11.98 -11.06
CA TYR A 183 5.07 12.94 -12.07
C TYR A 183 4.29 14.25 -11.92
N SER A 184 4.95 15.35 -11.52
CA SER A 184 4.37 16.67 -11.76
C SER A 184 4.41 16.98 -13.28
N PRO A 185 3.45 17.72 -13.85
CA PRO A 185 3.52 18.19 -15.26
C PRO A 185 4.81 18.96 -15.59
N SER A 186 5.53 19.42 -14.57
CA SER A 186 6.85 20.04 -14.64
C SER A 186 8.04 19.07 -14.59
N GLY A 187 7.82 17.75 -14.66
CA GLY A 187 8.90 16.74 -14.74
C GLY A 187 9.62 16.41 -13.43
N LYS A 188 9.16 16.91 -12.28
CA LYS A 188 9.84 16.75 -11.00
C LYS A 188 9.19 15.65 -10.17
N VAL A 189 9.98 14.66 -9.75
CA VAL A 189 9.54 13.68 -8.73
C VAL A 189 9.72 14.28 -7.34
N GLN A 190 8.72 14.13 -6.48
CA GLN A 190 8.64 14.86 -5.21
C GLN A 190 8.87 13.94 -4.04
N PHE A 191 10.15 13.79 -3.74
CA PHE A 191 10.67 13.31 -2.48
C PHE A 191 11.10 14.51 -1.63
N GLY A 192 11.13 14.37 -0.30
CA GLY A 192 11.58 15.47 0.54
C GLY A 192 11.75 15.12 2.02
N THR A 193 12.30 16.06 2.77
CA THR A 193 12.24 16.07 4.23
C THR A 193 10.83 16.45 4.69
N TYR A 194 10.47 16.15 5.93
CA TYR A 194 9.20 16.44 6.54
C TYR A 194 9.47 17.12 7.89
N PRO A 195 8.78 18.21 8.25
CA PRO A 195 7.55 18.76 7.66
C PRO A 195 7.74 19.72 6.47
N GLN A 196 8.98 19.97 6.03
CA GLN A 196 9.24 20.99 5.00
C GLN A 196 8.90 20.51 3.58
N ILE A 197 8.23 21.36 2.81
CA ILE A 197 7.85 21.10 1.42
C ILE A 197 8.15 22.38 0.63
N PRO A 198 8.95 22.40 -0.45
CA PRO A 198 10.28 21.84 -0.74
C PRO A 198 11.42 22.84 -0.35
N ALA A 199 12.72 22.55 -0.39
CA ALA A 199 13.59 22.66 -1.60
C ALA A 199 15.09 22.46 -1.23
N PRO A 200 15.92 22.06 -2.20
CA PRO A 200 16.75 23.09 -2.83
C PRO A 200 16.28 23.38 -4.26
N THR A 201 16.45 24.64 -4.64
CA THR A 201 16.17 25.28 -5.93
C THR A 201 16.95 24.70 -7.11
N ALA A 202 17.61 23.56 -6.95
CA ALA A 202 18.19 22.86 -8.08
C ALA A 202 17.06 22.12 -8.82
N PRO A 203 16.99 22.21 -10.16
CA PRO A 203 16.25 21.23 -10.93
C PRO A 203 16.96 19.89 -10.73
N GLU A 204 16.60 19.15 -9.67
CA GLU A 204 16.90 17.73 -9.62
C GLU A 204 15.98 17.09 -10.65
N THR A 205 16.55 16.95 -11.84
CA THR A 205 16.08 16.25 -13.02
C THR A 205 16.16 14.73 -12.87
N ASP A 206 16.60 14.26 -11.70
CA ASP A 206 16.63 12.86 -11.37
C ASP A 206 15.19 12.37 -11.11
N THR A 207 14.81 11.33 -11.83
CA THR A 207 13.51 10.70 -11.68
C THR A 207 13.69 9.37 -10.95
N PHE A 208 13.38 9.38 -9.67
CA PHE A 208 13.31 8.16 -8.88
C PHE A 208 11.85 7.73 -8.66
N GLY A 209 11.65 6.49 -8.28
CA GLY A 209 10.37 5.90 -7.92
C GLY A 209 10.46 5.24 -6.56
N TRP A 210 9.31 5.21 -5.88
CA TRP A 210 9.15 4.43 -4.67
C TRP A 210 9.12 2.94 -5.01
N ASN A 211 10.02 2.17 -4.41
CA ASN A 211 9.97 0.71 -4.47
C ASN A 211 9.24 0.17 -3.25
N GLY A 212 8.13 -0.52 -3.49
CA GLY A 212 7.22 -0.95 -2.45
C GLY A 212 6.04 -1.71 -3.01
N GLY A 213 4.89 -1.53 -2.36
CA GLY A 213 3.66 -2.16 -2.79
C GLY A 213 2.50 -1.92 -1.85
N ILE A 214 1.33 -2.38 -2.27
CA ILE A 214 0.12 -2.33 -1.47
C ILE A 214 -0.55 -3.70 -1.46
N THR A 215 -1.21 -4.02 -0.37
CA THR A 215 -2.17 -5.13 -0.30
C THR A 215 -3.54 -4.55 -0.01
N TYR A 216 -4.52 -4.94 -0.82
CA TYR A 216 -5.90 -4.49 -0.68
C TYR A 216 -6.87 -5.66 -0.81
N GLN A 217 -8.09 -5.43 -0.35
CA GLN A 217 -9.19 -6.37 -0.49
C GLN A 217 -10.43 -5.65 -1.00
N ARG A 218 -11.31 -6.39 -1.69
CA ARG A 218 -12.62 -5.86 -2.06
C ARG A 218 -13.39 -5.50 -0.78
N THR A 219 -13.91 -4.28 -0.73
CA THR A 219 -14.88 -3.85 0.28
C THR A 219 -16.27 -4.14 -0.28
N GLY A 220 -16.99 -5.03 0.38
CA GLY A 220 -18.34 -5.42 -0.03
C GLY A 220 -19.10 -6.05 1.12
N PRO A 221 -20.43 -6.23 0.95
CA PRO A 221 -21.23 -6.87 1.98
C PRO A 221 -20.63 -8.24 2.30
N THR A 222 -20.33 -8.44 3.59
CA THR A 222 -20.00 -9.78 4.07
C THR A 222 -21.33 -10.47 4.32
N ILE A 223 -21.63 -11.52 3.56
CA ILE A 223 -22.79 -12.37 3.85
C ILE A 223 -22.40 -13.20 5.06
N VAL A 224 -22.99 -12.87 6.21
CA VAL A 224 -22.85 -13.68 7.42
C VAL A 224 -24.02 -14.64 7.43
N ILE A 225 -23.72 -15.92 7.21
CA ILE A 225 -24.72 -16.99 7.37
C ILE A 225 -24.70 -17.41 8.84
N THR A 226 -25.64 -16.90 9.62
CA THR A 226 -25.85 -17.38 10.99
C THR A 226 -26.70 -18.63 10.93
N ASN A 227 -26.07 -19.80 11.03
CA ASN A 227 -26.81 -21.06 11.17
C ASN A 227 -27.54 -21.05 12.51
N ASN A 228 -28.86 -20.80 12.47
CA ASN A 228 -29.70 -20.98 13.63
C ASN A 228 -30.01 -22.48 13.75
N PHE A 229 -29.20 -23.22 14.51
CA PHE A 229 -29.38 -24.66 14.69
C PHE A 229 -30.57 -24.98 15.61
N SER A 230 -31.78 -24.47 15.31
CA SER A 230 -33.01 -25.04 15.82
C SER A 230 -33.43 -26.16 14.86
N CYS A 231 -33.11 -27.39 15.27
CA CYS A 231 -33.49 -28.58 14.54
C CYS A 231 -35.03 -28.67 14.45
N GLN A 232 -35.63 -28.30 13.31
CA GLN A 232 -36.95 -28.72 12.78
C GLN A 232 -37.48 -27.66 11.78
N GLY A 233 -37.01 -27.68 10.53
CA GLY A 233 -37.68 -26.98 9.41
C GLY A 233 -37.83 -25.46 9.52
N GLY A 234 -36.99 -24.78 10.31
CA GLY A 234 -37.03 -23.32 10.44
C GLY A 234 -36.37 -22.59 9.27
N ASP A 235 -36.87 -21.39 8.97
CA ASP A 235 -36.35 -20.51 7.92
C ASP A 235 -34.86 -20.17 8.13
N ILE A 236 -34.10 -20.11 7.04
CA ILE A 236 -32.73 -19.59 7.03
C ILE A 236 -32.80 -18.08 6.79
N THR A 237 -32.42 -17.29 7.79
CA THR A 237 -32.26 -15.85 7.63
C THR A 237 -30.86 -15.54 7.11
N LEU A 238 -30.78 -14.98 5.90
CA LEU A 238 -29.54 -14.42 5.35
C LEU A 238 -29.48 -12.93 5.68
N THR A 239 -28.52 -12.51 6.50
CA THR A 239 -28.30 -11.08 6.80
C THR A 239 -27.07 -10.59 6.02
N ALA A 240 -27.28 -9.64 5.12
CA ALA A 240 -26.20 -8.92 4.46
C ALA A 240 -25.84 -7.68 5.28
N ASN A 241 -24.64 -7.65 5.84
CA ASN A 241 -24.14 -6.44 6.51
C ASN A 241 -23.47 -5.56 5.45
N LEU A 242 -24.07 -4.40 5.18
CA LEU A 242 -23.45 -3.34 4.40
C LEU A 242 -22.48 -2.56 5.31
N PRO A 243 -21.25 -2.27 4.88
CA PRO A 243 -20.39 -1.34 5.60
C PRO A 243 -21.09 0.03 5.72
N ALA A 244 -20.85 0.73 6.84
CA ALA A 244 -21.33 2.10 7.02
C ALA A 244 -20.79 2.98 5.87
N VAL A 245 -21.69 3.72 5.23
CA VAL A 245 -21.37 4.69 4.17
C VAL A 245 -20.82 5.97 4.79
#